data_AF-K8FEC3-F1
#
_entry.id   AF-K8FEC3-F1
#
_cell.length_a   1.000
_cell.length_b   1.000
_cell.length_c   1.000
_cell.angle_alpha   90.00
_cell.angle_beta   90.00
_cell.angle_gamma   90.00
#
_symmetry.space_group_name_H-M   'P 1'
#
loop_
_entity.id
_entity.type
_entity.pdbx_description
1 polymer ?
#
loop_
_entity_poly.entity_id
_entity_poly.type
_entity_poly.pdbx_seq_one_letter_code
_entity_poly.pdbx_strand_id
1 'polypeptide(L)'
;MSGKKKSSKSGGKSTLEETLKKYRKGEKAAAKIMIDVARDRAALDARSEAQQDRIRRQAEQERQRQEEKLKKANAKLLKDREAALQAQAGGNQPQQVLHVPTSLLARQKATIDCLKRTREQMTNSELKALLGFDTHLDKQSELFLTLKANEKILYDEKRDTLKYKPKFDIQNKNELLGLIVKHADGVLEEDLGDSYDGVLVDVMKLEESGKVWRVQNSETRKWVTYPRVSVVDEDGANNKEGEEEEEENVNKELIDEEFVKMYAEVKIPEEEAEFDKELRKANMEPAAKRSFRKVSREELEAEKKLMKKKKRAPNFERMKLTNVHMKDLFKGDAPDALV
;
A
#
# COMPACT_ATOMS: atom_id res chain seq x y z
N MET A 1 97.33 6.02 -70.01
CA MET A 1 96.17 5.14 -69.75
C MET A 1 95.39 5.69 -68.57
N SER A 2 94.08 5.86 -68.76
CA SER A 2 93.12 6.47 -67.83
C SER A 2 92.74 5.49 -66.71
N GLY A 3 92.71 5.98 -65.46
CA GLY A 3 92.28 5.21 -64.29
C GLY A 3 91.45 6.06 -63.35
N LYS A 4 90.13 6.06 -63.53
CA LYS A 4 89.13 6.68 -62.64
C LYS A 4 89.05 5.92 -61.31
N LYS A 5 89.43 6.56 -60.18
CA LYS A 5 88.98 6.14 -58.84
C LYS A 5 87.71 6.92 -58.47
N LYS A 6 86.56 6.23 -58.43
CA LYS A 6 85.34 6.73 -57.80
C LYS A 6 85.47 6.53 -56.28
N SER A 7 85.38 7.60 -55.50
CA SER A 7 85.11 7.52 -54.06
C SER A 7 83.63 7.83 -53.82
N SER A 8 82.89 6.85 -53.30
CA SER A 8 81.52 7.01 -52.83
C SER A 8 81.55 7.39 -51.35
N LYS A 9 81.10 8.60 -51.00
CA LYS A 9 80.86 9.01 -49.62
C LYS A 9 79.58 9.84 -49.54
N SER A 10 78.81 9.60 -48.48
CA SER A 10 77.65 10.33 -47.95
C SER A 10 76.25 9.85 -48.39
N GLY A 11 75.56 9.15 -47.48
CA GLY A 11 74.16 8.76 -47.66
C GLY A 11 73.39 8.41 -46.36
N GLY A 12 73.93 8.74 -45.17
CA GLY A 12 73.38 8.28 -43.88
C GLY A 12 72.90 9.35 -42.91
N LYS A 13 73.01 10.66 -43.23
CA LYS A 13 72.64 11.74 -42.30
C LYS A 13 71.21 12.27 -42.50
N SER A 14 70.67 12.22 -43.72
CA SER A 14 69.34 12.78 -44.02
C SER A 14 68.18 11.96 -43.47
N THR A 15 68.29 10.63 -43.47
CA THR A 15 67.24 9.72 -43.02
C THR A 15 67.01 9.82 -41.51
N LEU A 16 68.08 9.95 -40.72
CA LEU A 16 68.01 10.02 -39.27
C LEU A 16 67.39 11.36 -38.80
N GLU A 17 67.74 12.46 -39.46
CA GLU A 17 67.17 13.79 -39.17
C GLU A 17 65.68 13.88 -39.56
N GLU A 18 65.29 13.20 -40.64
CA GLU A 18 63.89 13.12 -41.08
C GLU A 18 63.03 12.25 -40.16
N THR A 19 63.58 11.15 -39.63
CA THR A 19 62.91 10.33 -38.60
C THR A 19 62.73 11.10 -37.29
N LEU A 20 63.73 11.86 -36.85
CA LEU A 20 63.65 12.74 -35.68
C LEU A 20 62.59 13.85 -35.83
N LYS A 21 62.47 14.45 -37.02
CA LYS A 21 61.40 15.42 -37.32
C LYS A 21 60.02 14.79 -37.28
N LYS A 22 59.85 13.57 -37.81
CA LYS A 22 58.58 12.83 -37.76
C LYS A 22 58.21 12.47 -36.31
N TYR A 23 59.18 12.03 -35.51
CA TYR A 23 58.98 11.72 -34.10
C TYR A 23 58.56 12.97 -33.29
N ARG A 24 59.29 14.09 -33.42
CA ARG A 24 58.93 15.37 -32.78
C ARG A 24 57.56 15.90 -33.22
N LYS A 25 57.15 15.65 -34.48
CA LYS A 25 55.81 16.00 -34.97
C LYS A 25 54.74 15.11 -34.34
N GLY A 26 55.03 13.82 -34.16
CA GLY A 26 54.19 12.87 -33.44
C GLY A 26 54.00 13.24 -31.97
N GLU A 27 55.08 13.61 -31.28
CA GLU A 27 55.02 14.07 -29.88
C GLU A 27 54.18 15.35 -29.73
N LYS A 28 54.34 16.32 -30.63
CA LYS A 28 53.51 17.54 -30.64
C LYS A 28 52.04 17.24 -30.92
N ALA A 29 51.75 16.29 -31.79
CA ALA A 29 50.37 15.86 -32.06
C ALA A 29 49.76 15.14 -30.84
N ALA A 30 50.52 14.25 -30.20
CA ALA A 30 50.09 13.55 -28.98
C ALA A 30 49.86 14.52 -27.80
N ALA A 31 50.75 15.49 -27.60
CA ALA A 31 50.59 16.53 -26.58
C ALA A 31 49.34 17.39 -26.83
N LYS A 32 49.04 17.72 -28.10
CA LYS A 32 47.82 18.44 -28.45
C LYS A 32 46.56 17.63 -28.14
N ILE A 33 46.55 16.34 -28.48
CA ILE A 33 45.42 15.44 -28.16
C ILE A 33 45.20 15.34 -26.66
N MET A 34 46.26 15.23 -25.85
CA MET A 34 46.13 15.19 -24.39
C MET A 34 45.56 16.49 -23.80
N ILE A 35 45.96 17.65 -24.33
CA ILE A 35 45.43 18.95 -23.90
C ILE A 35 43.95 19.09 -24.29
N ASP A 36 43.57 18.66 -25.49
CA ASP A 36 42.18 18.72 -25.95
C ASP A 36 41.29 17.77 -25.14
N VAL A 37 41.76 16.54 -24.83
CA VAL A 37 41.05 15.59 -23.94
C VAL A 37 40.92 16.12 -22.52
N ALA A 38 41.95 16.78 -21.97
CA ALA A 38 41.89 17.40 -20.65
C ALA A 38 40.87 18.56 -20.60
N ARG A 39 40.80 19.36 -21.66
CA ARG A 39 39.83 20.46 -21.79
C ARG A 39 38.39 19.92 -21.91
N ASP A 40 38.18 18.86 -22.67
CA ASP A 40 36.85 18.24 -22.82
C ASP A 40 36.38 17.59 -21.52
N ARG A 41 37.29 16.95 -20.77
CA ARG A 41 36.99 16.40 -19.45
C ARG A 41 36.61 17.50 -18.45
N ALA A 42 37.36 18.60 -18.39
CA ALA A 42 37.03 19.74 -17.55
C ALA A 42 35.68 20.39 -17.92
N ALA A 43 35.34 20.43 -19.22
CA ALA A 43 34.05 20.94 -19.69
C ALA A 43 32.87 20.02 -19.32
N LEU A 44 33.08 18.71 -19.29
CA LEU A 44 32.07 17.73 -18.84
C LEU A 44 31.86 17.80 -17.32
N ASP A 45 32.93 17.92 -16.55
CA ASP A 45 32.86 18.03 -15.09
C ASP A 45 32.15 19.34 -14.68
N ALA A 46 32.47 20.47 -15.32
CA ALA A 46 31.78 21.75 -15.09
C ALA A 46 30.28 21.72 -15.46
N ARG A 47 29.88 20.95 -16.49
CA ARG A 47 28.46 20.76 -16.85
C ARG A 47 27.73 19.89 -15.82
N SER A 48 28.40 18.89 -15.27
CA SER A 48 27.88 18.01 -14.22
C SER A 48 27.66 18.78 -12.91
N GLU A 49 28.63 19.59 -12.49
CA GLU A 49 28.53 20.45 -11.30
C GLU A 49 27.40 21.48 -11.45
N ALA A 50 27.32 22.15 -12.61
CA ALA A 50 26.23 23.09 -12.89
C ALA A 50 24.84 22.41 -12.91
N GLN A 51 24.76 21.13 -13.28
CA GLN A 51 23.52 20.35 -13.20
C GLN A 51 23.17 19.99 -11.76
N GLN A 52 24.14 19.57 -10.95
CA GLN A 52 23.95 19.25 -9.53
C GLN A 52 23.53 20.48 -8.71
N ASP A 53 24.11 21.64 -8.99
CA ASP A 53 23.74 22.90 -8.32
C ASP A 53 22.31 23.35 -8.66
N ARG A 54 21.86 23.13 -9.90
CA ARG A 54 20.45 23.39 -10.28
C ARG A 54 19.49 22.48 -9.52
N ILE A 55 19.83 21.19 -9.38
CA ILE A 55 19.01 20.23 -8.64
C ILE A 55 18.96 20.59 -7.15
N ARG A 56 20.09 20.97 -6.55
CA ARG A 56 20.14 21.41 -5.14
C ARG A 56 19.30 22.66 -4.89
N ARG A 57 19.39 23.67 -5.76
CA ARG A 57 18.57 24.89 -5.67
C ARG A 57 17.07 24.61 -5.85
N GLN A 58 16.71 23.72 -6.76
CA GLN A 58 15.31 23.30 -6.94
C GLN A 58 14.79 22.56 -5.70
N ALA A 59 15.57 21.64 -5.14
CA ALA A 59 15.20 20.92 -3.92
C ALA A 59 15.07 21.88 -2.72
N GLU A 60 15.96 22.86 -2.59
CA GLU A 60 15.89 23.86 -1.51
C GLU A 60 14.69 24.79 -1.66
N GLN A 61 14.36 25.26 -2.87
CA GLN A 61 13.14 26.03 -3.12
C GLN A 61 11.87 25.22 -2.84
N GLU A 62 11.87 23.92 -3.14
CA GLU A 62 10.73 23.05 -2.86
C GLU A 62 10.55 22.84 -1.35
N ARG A 63 11.64 22.62 -0.60
CA ARG A 63 11.59 22.56 0.87
C ARG A 63 11.07 23.85 1.47
N GLN A 64 11.57 25.02 1.02
CA GLN A 64 11.09 26.31 1.50
C GLN A 64 9.60 26.53 1.22
N ARG A 65 9.11 26.12 0.04
CA ARG A 65 7.68 26.17 -0.28
C ARG A 65 6.85 25.22 0.59
N GLN A 66 7.35 24.03 0.90
CA GLN A 66 6.67 23.09 1.79
C GLN A 66 6.62 23.62 3.22
N GLU A 67 7.73 24.19 3.71
CA GLU A 67 7.82 24.79 5.04
C GLU A 67 6.91 26.02 5.17
N GLU A 68 6.84 26.89 4.14
CA GLU A 68 5.92 28.02 4.13
C GLU A 68 4.46 27.58 4.10
N LYS A 69 4.14 26.50 3.35
CA LYS A 69 2.80 25.89 3.35
C LYS A 69 2.44 25.32 4.73
N LEU A 70 3.36 24.62 5.37
CA LEU A 70 3.19 24.09 6.74
C LEU A 70 3.01 25.23 7.74
N LYS A 71 3.80 26.30 7.63
CA LYS A 71 3.69 27.48 8.49
C LYS A 71 2.35 28.19 8.30
N LYS A 72 1.86 28.32 7.06
CA LYS A 72 0.53 28.86 6.76
C LYS A 72 -0.60 27.96 7.28
N ALA A 73 -0.46 26.64 7.15
CA ALA A 73 -1.43 25.68 7.69
C ALA A 73 -1.49 25.73 9.22
N ASN A 74 -0.33 25.78 9.89
CA ASN A 74 -0.25 25.92 11.34
C ASN A 74 -0.79 27.27 11.82
N ALA A 75 -0.49 28.36 11.11
CA ALA A 75 -1.06 29.68 11.42
C ALA A 75 -2.58 29.70 11.26
N LYS A 76 -3.12 29.00 10.24
CA LYS A 76 -4.57 28.83 10.07
C LYS A 76 -5.18 28.03 11.22
N LEU A 77 -4.58 26.90 11.60
CA LEU A 77 -5.03 26.10 12.74
C LEU A 77 -4.98 26.89 14.05
N LEU A 78 -3.96 27.72 14.25
CA LEU A 78 -3.84 28.57 15.44
C LEU A 78 -4.95 29.63 15.47
N LYS A 79 -5.24 30.25 14.31
CA LYS A 79 -6.32 31.23 14.17
C LYS A 79 -7.71 30.60 14.34
N ASP A 80 -7.92 29.39 13.82
CA ASP A 80 -9.16 28.63 13.98
C ASP A 80 -9.34 28.21 15.46
N ARG A 81 -8.26 27.84 16.15
CA ARG A 81 -8.26 27.53 17.58
C ARG A 81 -8.50 28.77 18.45
N GLU A 82 -7.93 29.91 18.08
CA GLU A 82 -8.13 31.19 18.77
C GLU A 82 -9.57 31.70 18.58
N ALA A 83 -10.13 31.56 17.37
CA ALA A 83 -11.54 31.83 17.10
C ALA A 83 -12.47 30.88 17.89
N ALA A 84 -12.11 29.60 18.02
CA ALA A 84 -12.85 28.64 18.85
C ALA A 84 -12.78 28.98 20.35
N LEU A 85 -11.64 29.48 20.83
CA LEU A 85 -11.48 29.93 22.22
C LEU A 85 -12.23 31.25 22.50
N GLN A 86 -12.24 32.19 21.55
CA GLN A 86 -13.07 33.40 21.65
C GLN A 86 -14.57 33.09 21.61
N ALA A 87 -14.99 32.09 20.83
CA ALA A 87 -16.37 31.59 20.83
C ALA A 87 -16.74 30.91 22.16
N GLN A 88 -15.77 30.29 22.87
CA GLN A 88 -15.97 29.74 24.22
C GLN A 88 -15.98 30.81 25.32
N ALA A 89 -15.30 31.94 25.14
CA ALA A 89 -15.30 33.05 26.09
C ALA A 89 -16.62 33.86 26.09
N GLY A 90 -17.40 33.76 25.01
CA GLY A 90 -18.77 34.27 24.93
C GLY A 90 -19.78 33.37 25.63
N GLY A 91 -19.69 33.23 26.96
CA GLY A 91 -20.83 32.98 27.87
C GLY A 91 -21.80 31.83 27.60
N ASN A 92 -21.49 30.87 26.72
CA ASN A 92 -22.29 29.65 26.54
C ASN A 92 -21.33 28.49 26.43
N GLN A 93 -21.22 27.71 27.50
CA GLN A 93 -20.53 26.43 27.45
C GLN A 93 -21.15 25.61 26.31
N PRO A 94 -20.39 25.15 25.31
CA PRO A 94 -20.91 24.13 24.44
C PRO A 94 -21.07 22.89 25.31
N GLN A 95 -22.31 22.60 25.75
CA GLN A 95 -22.70 21.21 25.95
C GLN A 95 -22.17 20.49 24.72
N GLN A 96 -21.34 19.46 24.92
CA GLN A 96 -20.96 18.60 23.82
C GLN A 96 -22.28 18.10 23.24
N VAL A 97 -22.71 18.71 22.14
CA VAL A 97 -23.92 18.30 21.45
C VAL A 97 -23.51 16.97 20.84
N LEU A 98 -23.74 15.89 21.58
CA LEU A 98 -23.75 14.55 21.03
C LEU A 98 -24.63 14.67 19.80
N HIS A 99 -24.02 14.62 18.62
CA HIS A 99 -24.76 14.69 17.37
C HIS A 99 -25.57 13.40 17.32
N VAL A 100 -26.78 13.44 17.88
CA VAL A 100 -27.67 12.31 17.93
C VAL A 100 -28.02 11.97 16.49
N PRO A 101 -27.59 10.82 15.97
CA PRO A 101 -27.89 10.47 14.60
C PRO A 101 -29.41 10.43 14.44
N THR A 102 -29.94 11.14 13.45
CA THR A 102 -31.40 11.23 13.25
C THR A 102 -31.95 9.98 12.56
N SER A 103 -31.12 9.28 11.78
CA SER A 103 -31.53 8.06 11.07
C SER A 103 -31.41 6.81 11.95
N LEU A 104 -32.39 5.91 11.80
CA LEU A 104 -32.44 4.63 12.49
C LEU A 104 -31.13 3.83 12.32
N LEU A 105 -30.64 3.75 11.07
CA LEU A 105 -29.44 3.02 10.72
C LEU A 105 -28.17 3.63 11.35
N ALA A 106 -28.11 4.97 11.46
CA ALA A 106 -26.98 5.63 12.10
C ALA A 106 -27.03 5.47 13.63
N ARG A 107 -28.22 5.42 14.25
CA ARG A 107 -28.37 5.05 15.67
C ARG A 107 -27.97 3.60 15.91
N GLN A 108 -28.36 2.69 15.03
CA GLN A 108 -27.96 1.28 15.10
C GLN A 108 -26.43 1.16 15.03
N LYS A 109 -25.80 1.80 14.03
CA LYS A 109 -24.34 1.82 13.88
C LYS A 109 -23.65 2.46 15.07
N ALA A 110 -24.14 3.60 15.58
CA ALA A 110 -23.55 4.25 16.75
C ALA A 110 -23.62 3.37 18.01
N THR A 111 -24.73 2.64 18.18
CA THR A 111 -24.88 1.67 19.27
C THR A 111 -23.87 0.53 19.13
N ILE A 112 -23.74 -0.05 17.93
CA ILE A 112 -22.77 -1.11 17.65
C ILE A 112 -21.33 -0.62 17.85
N ASP A 113 -20.99 0.57 17.35
CA ASP A 113 -19.66 1.15 17.50
C ASP A 113 -19.33 1.44 18.98
N CYS A 114 -20.32 1.84 19.78
CA CYS A 114 -20.17 2.03 21.22
C CYS A 114 -19.90 0.70 21.92
N LEU A 115 -20.73 -0.32 21.68
CA LEU A 115 -20.54 -1.67 22.23
C LEU A 115 -19.22 -2.31 21.77
N LYS A 116 -18.78 -2.03 20.53
CA LYS A 116 -17.49 -2.50 20.01
C LYS A 116 -16.31 -1.80 20.68
N ARG A 117 -16.43 -0.54 21.08
CA ARG A 117 -15.38 0.21 21.80
C ARG A 117 -15.26 -0.20 23.24
N THR A 118 -16.38 -0.43 23.92
CA THR A 118 -16.39 -0.82 25.33
C THR A 118 -16.14 -2.31 25.51
N ARG A 119 -16.58 -3.15 24.55
CA ARG A 119 -16.51 -4.63 24.58
C ARG A 119 -17.12 -5.27 25.83
N GLU A 120 -17.83 -4.50 26.63
CA GLU A 120 -18.50 -4.90 27.86
C GLU A 120 -20.01 -5.03 27.64
N GLN A 121 -20.67 -5.75 28.55
CA GLN A 121 -22.12 -5.82 28.58
C GLN A 121 -22.66 -4.51 29.13
N MET A 122 -23.35 -3.73 28.30
CA MET A 122 -23.89 -2.44 28.71
C MET A 122 -25.39 -2.50 28.92
N THR A 123 -25.86 -1.83 29.96
CA THR A 123 -27.30 -1.63 30.18
C THR A 123 -27.83 -0.52 29.27
N ASN A 124 -29.13 -0.53 29.02
CA ASN A 124 -29.79 0.54 28.24
C ASN A 124 -29.59 1.93 28.86
N SER A 125 -29.52 2.02 30.19
CA SER A 125 -29.28 3.28 30.89
C SER A 125 -27.88 3.84 30.64
N GLU A 126 -26.85 2.98 30.61
CA GLU A 126 -25.48 3.38 30.30
C GLU A 126 -25.31 3.75 28.83
N LEU A 127 -25.96 3.00 27.92
CA LEU A 127 -25.97 3.33 26.50
C LEU A 127 -26.65 4.68 26.25
N LYS A 128 -27.75 4.97 26.94
CA LYS A 128 -28.42 6.28 26.88
C LYS A 128 -27.51 7.42 27.35
N ALA A 129 -26.74 7.20 28.41
CA ALA A 129 -25.79 8.18 28.92
C ALA A 129 -24.66 8.48 27.92
N LEU A 130 -24.17 7.46 27.21
CA LEU A 130 -23.08 7.60 26.23
C LEU A 130 -23.54 8.11 24.85
N LEU A 131 -24.71 7.66 24.38
CA LEU A 131 -25.19 7.93 23.02
C LEU A 131 -26.16 9.11 22.94
N GLY A 132 -26.74 9.53 24.08
CA GLY A 132 -27.71 10.63 24.13
C GLY A 132 -29.09 10.27 23.56
N PHE A 133 -29.34 9.01 23.21
CA PHE A 133 -30.64 8.49 22.79
C PHE A 133 -30.94 7.14 23.44
N ASP A 134 -32.23 6.85 23.61
CA ASP A 134 -32.67 5.60 24.22
C ASP A 134 -32.64 4.46 23.19
N THR A 135 -31.86 3.41 23.45
CA THR A 135 -31.81 2.20 22.62
C THR A 135 -33.07 1.35 22.79
N HIS A 136 -33.77 1.51 23.92
CA HIS A 136 -34.88 0.66 24.34
C HIS A 136 -36.03 1.51 24.92
N LEU A 137 -36.44 2.57 24.20
CA LEU A 137 -37.60 3.37 24.59
C LEU A 137 -38.88 2.51 24.72
N ASP A 138 -39.01 1.50 23.85
CA ASP A 138 -40.03 0.44 23.88
C ASP A 138 -39.41 -0.89 23.43
N LYS A 139 -39.86 -2.03 23.99
CA LYS A 139 -39.49 -3.39 23.53
C LYS A 139 -39.83 -3.65 22.05
N GLN A 140 -40.61 -2.76 21.43
CA GLN A 140 -41.04 -2.80 20.03
C GLN A 140 -40.41 -1.68 19.19
N SER A 141 -39.48 -0.90 19.74
CA SER A 141 -38.76 0.11 18.97
C SER A 141 -38.11 -0.53 17.75
N GLU A 142 -38.28 0.08 16.56
CA GLU A 142 -37.64 -0.39 15.32
C GLU A 142 -36.11 -0.53 15.50
N LEU A 143 -35.53 0.30 16.38
CA LEU A 143 -34.10 0.22 16.72
C LEU A 143 -33.80 -1.06 17.50
N PHE A 144 -34.61 -1.41 18.48
CA PHE A 144 -34.41 -2.63 19.26
C PHE A 144 -34.62 -3.89 18.43
N LEU A 145 -35.63 -3.93 17.56
CA LEU A 145 -35.87 -5.05 16.65
C LEU A 145 -34.70 -5.23 15.66
N THR A 146 -34.17 -4.14 15.11
CA THR A 146 -33.01 -4.19 14.21
C THR A 146 -31.70 -4.52 14.93
N LEU A 147 -31.54 -4.14 16.20
CA LEU A 147 -30.40 -4.55 17.03
C LEU A 147 -30.50 -6.04 17.38
N LYS A 148 -31.69 -6.55 17.75
CA LYS A 148 -31.92 -7.97 18.05
C LYS A 148 -31.78 -8.87 16.83
N ALA A 149 -32.14 -8.37 15.65
CA ALA A 149 -31.94 -9.08 14.39
C ALA A 149 -30.48 -9.10 13.92
N ASN A 150 -29.59 -8.29 14.51
CA ASN A 150 -28.21 -8.17 14.06
C ASN A 150 -27.32 -9.28 14.67
N GLU A 151 -26.61 -9.99 13.81
CA GLU A 151 -25.69 -11.09 14.19
C GLU A 151 -24.53 -10.63 15.10
N LYS A 152 -24.23 -9.32 15.13
CA LYS A 152 -23.15 -8.73 15.92
C LYS A 152 -23.55 -8.32 17.33
N ILE A 153 -24.80 -8.54 17.74
CA ILE A 153 -25.29 -8.17 19.07
C ILE A 153 -25.91 -9.39 19.74
N LEU A 154 -25.53 -9.61 21.00
CA LEU A 154 -26.21 -10.53 21.90
C LEU A 154 -27.02 -9.71 22.90
N TYR A 155 -28.32 -9.99 22.97
CA TYR A 155 -29.22 -9.38 23.94
C TYR A 155 -29.59 -10.40 25.01
N ASP A 156 -29.31 -10.08 26.28
CA ASP A 156 -29.75 -10.87 27.42
C ASP A 156 -31.06 -10.29 27.99
N GLU A 157 -32.17 -10.99 27.77
CA GLU A 157 -33.50 -10.57 28.23
C GLU A 157 -33.63 -10.52 29.75
N LYS A 158 -32.80 -11.26 30.49
CA LYS A 158 -32.88 -11.31 31.97
C LYS A 158 -32.23 -10.10 32.62
N ARG A 159 -31.16 -9.60 32.02
CA ARG A 159 -30.37 -8.47 32.54
C ARG A 159 -30.62 -7.17 31.80
N ASP A 160 -31.38 -7.22 30.70
CA ASP A 160 -31.60 -6.11 29.77
C ASP A 160 -30.27 -5.47 29.34
N THR A 161 -29.27 -6.33 29.09
CA THR A 161 -27.93 -5.94 28.67
C THR A 161 -27.68 -6.31 27.22
N LEU A 162 -26.97 -5.42 26.53
CA LEU A 162 -26.51 -5.60 25.16
C LEU A 162 -25.00 -5.86 25.19
N LYS A 163 -24.57 -6.95 24.55
CA LYS A 163 -23.16 -7.31 24.38
C LYS A 163 -22.81 -7.33 22.90
N TYR A 164 -21.63 -6.81 22.54
CA TYR A 164 -21.08 -7.03 21.20
C TYR A 164 -20.68 -8.50 21.02
N LYS A 165 -21.05 -9.09 19.88
CA LYS A 165 -20.62 -10.43 19.47
C LYS A 165 -19.53 -10.27 18.41
N PRO A 166 -18.24 -10.49 18.74
CA PRO A 166 -17.19 -10.52 17.74
C PRO A 166 -17.39 -11.71 16.80
N LYS A 167 -16.80 -11.61 15.60
CA LYS A 167 -16.84 -12.72 14.61
C LYS A 167 -16.22 -14.00 15.17
N PHE A 168 -15.15 -13.85 15.96
CA PHE A 168 -14.54 -14.92 16.73
C PHE A 168 -14.53 -14.52 18.21
N ASP A 169 -15.12 -15.35 19.07
CA ASP A 169 -15.14 -15.13 20.52
C ASP A 169 -13.86 -15.68 21.15
N ILE A 170 -12.74 -15.04 20.81
CA ILE A 170 -11.41 -15.36 21.34
C ILE A 170 -11.02 -14.27 22.33
N GLN A 171 -10.44 -14.66 23.46
CA GLN A 171 -9.88 -13.73 24.45
C GLN A 171 -8.39 -13.95 24.70
N ASN A 172 -7.87 -15.14 24.36
CA ASN A 172 -6.51 -15.55 24.72
C ASN A 172 -5.66 -15.93 23.50
N LYS A 173 -4.33 -15.79 23.63
CA LYS A 173 -3.35 -16.23 22.62
C LYS A 173 -3.47 -17.73 22.28
N ASN A 174 -3.79 -18.57 23.26
CA ASN A 174 -3.95 -20.02 23.05
C ASN A 174 -5.22 -20.35 22.25
N GLU A 175 -6.32 -19.63 22.53
CA GLU A 175 -7.56 -19.76 21.77
C GLU A 175 -7.41 -19.24 20.33
N LEU A 176 -6.60 -18.19 20.12
CA LEU A 176 -6.24 -17.68 18.81
C LEU A 176 -5.53 -18.77 17.98
N LEU A 177 -4.53 -19.43 18.56
CA LEU A 177 -3.83 -20.52 17.90
C LEU A 177 -4.78 -21.70 17.61
N GLY A 178 -5.63 -22.06 18.57
CA GLY A 178 -6.65 -23.09 18.38
C GLY A 178 -7.65 -22.77 17.27
N LEU A 179 -8.01 -21.49 17.08
CA LEU A 179 -8.86 -21.07 15.97
C LEU A 179 -8.12 -21.17 14.64
N ILE A 180 -6.89 -20.66 14.56
CA ILE A 180 -6.11 -20.67 13.33
C ILE A 180 -5.87 -22.11 12.86
N VAL A 181 -5.61 -23.05 13.78
CA VAL A 181 -5.46 -24.48 13.47
C VAL A 181 -6.76 -25.09 12.95
N LYS A 182 -7.92 -24.71 13.51
CA LYS A 182 -9.23 -25.17 13.02
C LYS A 182 -9.55 -24.65 11.61
N HIS A 183 -9.04 -23.47 11.27
CA HIS A 183 -9.25 -22.84 9.96
C HIS A 183 -8.01 -23.04 9.07
N ALA A 184 -7.90 -24.23 8.47
CA ALA A 184 -6.83 -24.56 7.52
C ALA A 184 -6.75 -23.59 6.33
N ASP A 185 -7.88 -23.01 5.91
CA ASP A 185 -7.98 -22.02 4.83
C ASP A 185 -7.42 -20.63 5.22
N GLY A 186 -6.95 -20.46 6.45
CA GLY A 186 -6.43 -19.20 6.98
C GLY A 186 -7.53 -18.23 7.42
N VAL A 187 -7.13 -17.27 8.26
CA VAL A 187 -8.02 -16.27 8.85
C VAL A 187 -7.53 -14.87 8.50
N LEU A 188 -8.44 -13.99 8.10
CA LEU A 188 -8.13 -12.59 7.78
C LEU A 188 -7.77 -11.80 9.04
N GLU A 189 -6.74 -10.95 8.95
CA GLU A 189 -6.33 -10.09 10.05
C GLU A 189 -7.42 -9.11 10.50
N GLU A 190 -8.27 -8.65 9.57
CA GLU A 190 -9.44 -7.80 9.87
C GLU A 190 -10.47 -8.50 10.77
N ASP A 191 -10.67 -9.80 10.54
CA ASP A 191 -11.59 -10.60 11.34
C ASP A 191 -10.98 -10.95 12.70
N LEU A 192 -9.68 -11.22 12.75
CA LEU A 192 -8.94 -11.44 13.99
C LEU A 192 -8.93 -10.19 14.88
N GLY A 193 -8.70 -9.01 14.29
CA GLY A 193 -8.72 -7.72 15.00
C GLY A 193 -10.08 -7.35 15.61
N ASP A 194 -11.16 -8.01 15.21
CA ASP A 194 -12.48 -7.82 15.83
C ASP A 194 -12.62 -8.52 17.19
N SER A 195 -11.79 -9.53 17.48
CA SER A 195 -11.92 -10.42 18.65
C SER A 195 -11.59 -9.71 19.98
N TYR A 196 -10.31 -9.48 20.27
CA TYR A 196 -9.84 -8.82 21.49
C TYR A 196 -8.76 -7.75 21.21
N ASP A 197 -8.42 -6.94 22.21
CA ASP A 197 -7.46 -5.84 22.04
C ASP A 197 -6.04 -6.38 22.08
N GLY A 198 -5.25 -6.07 21.06
CA GLY A 198 -3.88 -6.58 20.95
C GLY A 198 -3.74 -7.92 20.24
N VAL A 199 -4.82 -8.48 19.66
CA VAL A 199 -4.74 -9.69 18.79
C VAL A 199 -3.62 -9.57 17.77
N LEU A 200 -3.48 -8.39 17.14
CA LEU A 200 -2.45 -8.15 16.12
C LEU A 200 -1.03 -8.32 16.67
N VAL A 201 -0.79 -7.86 17.90
CA VAL A 201 0.50 -8.00 18.57
C VAL A 201 0.76 -9.46 18.90
N ASP A 202 -0.27 -10.19 19.32
CA ASP A 202 -0.12 -11.61 19.62
C ASP A 202 0.05 -12.46 18.35
N VAL A 203 -0.58 -12.09 17.23
CA VAL A 203 -0.32 -12.68 15.90
C VAL A 203 1.14 -12.43 15.49
N MET A 204 1.67 -11.22 15.67
CA MET A 204 3.08 -10.92 15.40
C MET A 204 4.01 -11.76 16.29
N LYS A 205 3.71 -11.89 17.59
CA LYS A 205 4.48 -12.77 18.47
C LYS A 205 4.38 -14.25 18.06
N LEU A 206 3.23 -14.67 17.51
CA LEU A 206 3.04 -16.04 17.02
C LEU A 206 3.84 -16.29 15.73
N GLU A 207 3.93 -15.28 14.86
CA GLU A 207 4.78 -15.27 13.68
C GLU A 207 6.27 -15.31 14.04
N GLU A 208 6.70 -14.48 15.00
CA GLU A 208 8.08 -14.51 15.54
C GLU A 208 8.42 -15.85 16.19
N SER A 209 7.46 -16.46 16.90
CA SER A 209 7.60 -17.80 17.45
C SER A 209 7.48 -18.91 16.41
N GLY A 210 7.34 -18.60 15.12
CA GLY A 210 7.27 -19.57 14.03
C GLY A 210 5.95 -20.35 13.91
N LYS A 211 5.07 -20.32 14.91
CA LYS A 211 3.83 -21.14 14.99
C LYS A 211 2.77 -20.83 13.93
N VAL A 212 2.83 -19.65 13.32
CA VAL A 212 1.80 -19.14 12.40
C VAL A 212 2.46 -18.44 11.21
N TRP A 213 1.89 -18.60 10.02
CA TRP A 213 2.34 -17.88 8.82
C TRP A 213 1.45 -16.68 8.55
N ARG A 214 2.06 -15.53 8.25
CA ARG A 214 1.35 -14.32 7.86
C ARG A 214 1.67 -14.01 6.41
N VAL A 215 0.67 -14.14 5.54
CA VAL A 215 0.82 -13.94 4.10
C VAL A 215 0.03 -12.71 3.69
N GLN A 216 0.69 -11.78 3.00
CA GLN A 216 -0.01 -10.66 2.38
C GLN A 216 -0.49 -11.05 0.99
N ASN A 217 -1.77 -10.90 0.73
CA ASN A 217 -2.31 -11.04 -0.62
C ASN A 217 -1.87 -9.83 -1.47
N SER A 218 -1.20 -10.08 -2.60
CA SER A 218 -0.64 -9.04 -3.48
C SER A 218 -1.71 -8.18 -4.16
N GLU A 219 -2.90 -8.72 -4.40
CA GLU A 219 -4.01 -8.02 -5.07
C GLU A 219 -4.83 -7.18 -4.09
N THR A 220 -5.19 -7.76 -2.94
CA THR A 220 -6.07 -7.10 -1.96
C THR A 220 -5.29 -6.33 -0.89
N ARG A 221 -3.95 -6.53 -0.80
CA ARG A 221 -3.05 -6.01 0.25
C ARG A 221 -3.46 -6.38 1.67
N LYS A 222 -4.42 -7.29 1.82
CA LYS A 222 -4.87 -7.80 3.12
C LYS A 222 -3.95 -8.90 3.60
N TRP A 223 -3.79 -8.98 4.91
CA TRP A 223 -3.02 -10.02 5.56
C TRP A 223 -3.93 -11.17 5.95
N VAL A 224 -3.48 -12.39 5.63
CA VAL A 224 -4.14 -13.63 5.98
C VAL A 224 -3.16 -14.47 6.79
N THR A 225 -3.66 -14.99 7.88
CA THR A 225 -2.92 -15.72 8.89
C THR A 225 -3.25 -17.21 8.77
N TYR A 226 -2.25 -18.04 8.48
CA TYR A 226 -2.40 -19.49 8.27
C TYR A 226 -1.73 -20.27 9.40
N PRO A 227 -2.27 -21.43 9.79
CA PRO A 227 -1.56 -22.32 10.71
C PRO A 227 -0.28 -22.83 10.05
N ARG A 228 0.82 -22.88 10.80
CA ARG A 228 1.99 -23.65 10.37
C ARG A 228 1.72 -25.14 10.62
N VAL A 229 2.01 -25.97 9.63
CA VAL A 229 1.76 -27.43 9.64
C VAL A 229 2.43 -28.16 10.81
N SER A 230 3.51 -27.62 11.40
CA SER A 230 4.15 -28.21 12.60
C SER A 230 3.29 -28.22 13.87
N VAL A 231 2.12 -27.56 13.86
CA VAL A 231 1.15 -27.61 14.97
C VAL A 231 0.03 -28.63 14.69
N VAL A 232 0.01 -29.20 13.48
CA VAL A 232 -0.96 -30.22 13.06
C VAL A 232 -0.26 -31.57 13.04
N ASP A 233 0.42 -31.92 14.12
CA ASP A 233 0.70 -33.33 14.38
C ASP A 233 -0.64 -34.01 14.67
N GLU A 234 -0.87 -35.12 13.98
CA GLU A 234 -2.16 -35.80 13.80
C GLU A 234 -2.81 -36.34 15.08
N ASP A 235 -2.20 -36.19 16.26
CA ASP A 235 -2.72 -36.77 17.49
C ASP A 235 -2.69 -35.76 18.64
N GLY A 236 -3.89 -35.46 19.15
CA GLY A 236 -4.08 -34.72 20.40
C GLY A 236 -3.50 -35.47 21.60
N ALA A 237 -2.19 -35.43 21.79
CA ALA A 237 -1.50 -35.72 23.03
C ALA A 237 -0.02 -35.38 22.88
N ASN A 238 0.40 -34.21 23.37
CA ASN A 238 1.30 -34.16 24.53
C ASN A 238 1.72 -32.72 24.82
N ASN A 239 1.42 -32.30 26.05
CA ASN A 239 2.19 -31.26 26.71
C ASN A 239 3.63 -31.75 26.82
N LYS A 240 4.57 -31.04 26.20
CA LYS A 240 5.94 -30.96 26.70
C LYS A 240 6.29 -29.50 26.87
N GLU A 241 6.07 -29.04 28.10
CA GLU A 241 6.74 -27.87 28.63
C GLU A 241 8.21 -28.26 28.86
N GLY A 242 9.12 -27.49 28.28
CA GLY A 242 10.55 -27.57 28.59
C GLY A 242 11.32 -28.48 27.65
N GLU A 243 11.80 -27.92 26.56
CA GLU A 243 13.19 -27.99 26.12
C GLU A 243 13.32 -26.97 24.98
N GLU A 244 14.40 -26.19 25.00
CA GLU A 244 14.82 -25.33 23.90
C GLU A 244 15.26 -26.24 22.74
N GLU A 245 14.31 -26.92 22.12
CA GLU A 245 14.53 -27.66 20.89
C GLU A 245 14.48 -26.64 19.76
N GLU A 246 15.63 -26.44 19.13
CA GLU A 246 15.75 -25.82 17.83
C GLU A 246 14.61 -26.39 16.97
N GLU A 247 13.55 -25.60 16.75
CA GLU A 247 12.36 -26.05 16.03
C GLU A 247 12.80 -26.37 14.59
N GLU A 248 13.24 -27.60 14.39
CA GLU A 248 13.54 -28.16 13.09
C GLU A 248 12.23 -28.03 12.31
N ASN A 249 12.28 -27.18 11.29
CA ASN A 249 11.24 -27.09 10.29
C ASN A 249 10.90 -28.54 9.91
N VAL A 250 9.74 -29.04 10.31
CA VAL A 250 9.27 -30.38 9.94
C VAL A 250 9.28 -30.52 8.40
N ASN A 251 9.05 -29.42 7.68
CA ASN A 251 9.17 -29.36 6.21
C ASN A 251 10.62 -29.47 5.66
N LYS A 252 11.65 -29.20 6.48
CA LYS A 252 13.07 -29.34 6.11
C LYS A 252 13.50 -30.80 6.21
N GLU A 253 12.94 -31.55 7.15
CA GLU A 253 13.20 -32.99 7.27
C GLU A 253 12.41 -33.80 6.22
N LEU A 254 11.21 -33.35 5.85
CA LEU A 254 10.40 -34.04 4.83
C LEU A 254 10.86 -33.80 3.38
N ILE A 255 11.68 -32.77 3.13
CA ILE A 255 12.12 -32.42 1.77
C ILE A 255 13.62 -32.18 1.78
N ASP A 256 14.36 -33.12 1.18
CA ASP A 256 15.81 -33.00 1.02
C ASP A 256 16.19 -31.68 0.32
N GLU A 257 17.23 -31.02 0.81
CA GLU A 257 17.75 -29.79 0.20
C GLU A 257 18.17 -30.00 -1.26
N GLU A 258 18.54 -31.23 -1.63
CA GLU A 258 18.81 -31.64 -3.01
C GLU A 258 17.55 -31.65 -3.88
N PHE A 259 16.40 -32.09 -3.34
CA PHE A 259 15.12 -32.07 -4.05
C PHE A 259 14.66 -30.63 -4.31
N VAL A 260 14.82 -29.72 -3.33
CA VAL A 260 14.50 -28.30 -3.51
C VAL A 260 15.34 -27.68 -4.62
N LYS A 261 16.64 -28.01 -4.68
CA LYS A 261 17.55 -27.55 -5.74
C LYS A 261 17.14 -28.11 -7.10
N MET A 262 16.89 -29.41 -7.19
CA MET A 262 16.41 -30.04 -8.43
C MET A 262 15.11 -29.39 -8.92
N TYR A 263 14.15 -29.15 -8.03
CA TYR A 263 12.89 -28.50 -8.37
C TYR A 263 13.08 -27.06 -8.85
N ALA A 264 13.95 -26.28 -8.19
CA ALA A 264 14.22 -24.90 -8.57
C ALA A 264 15.03 -24.77 -9.88
N GLU A 265 15.84 -25.77 -10.22
CA GLU A 265 16.63 -25.82 -11.45
C GLU A 265 15.80 -26.21 -12.68
N VAL A 266 14.63 -26.81 -12.50
CA VAL A 266 13.70 -27.12 -13.60
C VAL A 266 13.21 -25.82 -14.24
N LYS A 267 13.75 -25.51 -15.41
CA LYS A 267 13.33 -24.37 -16.22
C LYS A 267 11.99 -24.68 -16.86
N ILE A 268 10.94 -24.06 -16.33
CA ILE A 268 9.62 -24.09 -16.96
C ILE A 268 9.68 -23.22 -18.23
N PRO A 269 9.37 -23.75 -19.42
CA PRO A 269 9.30 -22.98 -20.66
C PRO A 269 8.36 -21.77 -20.51
N GLU A 270 8.83 -20.57 -20.88
CA GLU A 270 8.02 -19.34 -20.84
C GLU A 270 6.88 -19.37 -21.87
N GLU A 271 7.07 -20.13 -22.97
CA GLU A 271 6.07 -20.27 -24.01
C GLU A 271 5.09 -21.42 -23.69
N GLU A 272 3.84 -21.06 -23.38
CA GLU A 272 2.76 -22.01 -23.07
C GLU A 272 2.55 -23.07 -24.15
N ALA A 273 2.83 -22.74 -25.43
CA ALA A 273 2.72 -23.68 -26.53
C ALA A 273 3.82 -24.76 -26.53
N GLU A 274 5.00 -24.45 -25.99
CA GLU A 274 6.09 -25.40 -25.83
C GLU A 274 5.86 -26.28 -24.60
N PHE A 275 5.36 -25.69 -23.51
CA PHE A 275 4.92 -26.43 -22.32
C PHE A 275 3.79 -27.43 -22.65
N ASP A 276 2.77 -27.02 -23.41
CA ASP A 276 1.68 -27.91 -23.86
C ASP A 276 2.19 -29.08 -24.73
N LYS A 277 3.23 -28.85 -25.54
CA LYS A 277 3.88 -29.89 -26.36
C LYS A 277 4.67 -30.86 -25.49
N GLU A 278 5.38 -30.36 -24.47
CA GLU A 278 6.16 -31.19 -23.54
C GLU A 278 5.26 -32.02 -22.61
N LEU A 279 4.15 -31.46 -22.13
CA LEU A 279 3.13 -32.21 -21.38
C LEU A 279 2.52 -33.35 -22.20
N ARG A 280 2.20 -33.08 -23.48
CA ARG A 280 1.69 -34.11 -24.40
C ARG A 280 2.75 -35.17 -24.72
N LYS A 281 4.03 -34.81 -24.81
CA LYS A 281 5.14 -35.77 -24.94
C LYS A 281 5.28 -36.62 -23.68
N ALA A 282 4.97 -36.06 -22.50
CA ALA A 282 4.97 -36.75 -21.21
C ALA A 282 3.65 -37.52 -20.91
N ASN A 283 2.75 -37.67 -21.89
CA ASN A 283 1.43 -38.30 -21.73
C ASN A 283 0.54 -37.67 -20.65
N MET A 284 0.76 -36.40 -20.30
CA MET A 284 -0.12 -35.64 -19.42
C MET A 284 -1.05 -34.75 -20.25
N GLU A 285 -2.34 -34.77 -19.94
CA GLU A 285 -3.29 -33.87 -20.58
C GLU A 285 -3.07 -32.43 -20.11
N PRO A 286 -2.86 -31.46 -21.01
CA PRO A 286 -2.73 -30.06 -20.63
C PRO A 286 -3.98 -29.58 -19.89
N ALA A 287 -3.78 -28.88 -18.77
CA ALA A 287 -4.88 -28.37 -17.96
C ALA A 287 -5.86 -27.54 -18.79
N ALA A 288 -7.17 -27.73 -18.55
CA ALA A 288 -8.22 -26.99 -19.23
C ALA A 288 -8.05 -25.49 -18.97
N LYS A 289 -7.82 -24.74 -20.06
CA LYS A 289 -7.52 -23.31 -20.02
C LYS A 289 -8.72 -22.55 -19.43
N ARG A 290 -8.59 -21.94 -18.24
CA ARG A 290 -9.34 -20.72 -17.93
C ARG A 290 -8.78 -19.67 -18.89
N SER A 291 -9.54 -19.29 -19.91
CA SER A 291 -9.10 -18.34 -20.92
C SER A 291 -8.90 -16.95 -20.32
N PHE A 292 -7.81 -16.74 -19.60
CA PHE A 292 -7.26 -15.42 -19.38
C PHE A 292 -6.63 -15.03 -20.71
N ARG A 293 -7.41 -14.37 -21.57
CA ARG A 293 -6.82 -13.73 -22.75
C ARG A 293 -5.71 -12.82 -22.24
N LYS A 294 -4.47 -13.11 -22.63
CA LYS A 294 -3.38 -12.14 -22.58
C LYS A 294 -3.74 -11.04 -23.58
N VAL A 295 -4.57 -10.10 -23.14
CA VAL A 295 -4.95 -8.94 -23.95
C VAL A 295 -3.68 -8.12 -24.13
N SER A 296 -3.25 -7.92 -25.37
CA SER A 296 -2.05 -7.15 -25.64
C SER A 296 -2.22 -5.71 -25.14
N ARG A 297 -1.12 -5.01 -24.85
CA ARG A 297 -1.19 -3.59 -24.41
C ARG A 297 -1.88 -2.71 -25.45
N GLU A 298 -1.74 -3.05 -26.73
CA GLU A 298 -2.43 -2.38 -27.84
C GLU A 298 -3.94 -2.67 -27.86
N GLU A 299 -4.35 -3.91 -27.57
CA GLU A 299 -5.77 -4.26 -27.43
C GLU A 299 -6.40 -3.57 -26.21
N LEU A 300 -5.71 -3.52 -25.07
CA LEU A 300 -6.13 -2.77 -23.88
C LEU A 300 -6.25 -1.26 -24.16
N GLU A 301 -5.34 -0.70 -24.95
CA GLU A 301 -5.41 0.71 -25.36
C GLU A 301 -6.52 0.96 -26.39
N ALA A 302 -6.74 0.03 -27.32
CA ALA A 302 -7.84 0.08 -28.28
C ALA A 302 -9.21 -0.01 -27.58
N GLU A 303 -9.34 -0.90 -26.60
CA GLU A 303 -10.56 -1.06 -25.80
C GLU A 303 -10.81 0.16 -24.91
N LYS A 304 -9.76 0.74 -24.29
CA LYS A 304 -9.86 2.02 -23.58
C LYS A 304 -10.28 3.17 -24.49
N LYS A 305 -9.79 3.22 -25.73
CA LYS A 305 -10.20 4.22 -26.75
C LYS A 305 -11.65 4.01 -27.18
N LEU A 306 -12.09 2.76 -27.33
CA LEU A 306 -13.49 2.43 -27.67
C LEU A 306 -14.44 2.77 -26.51
N MET A 307 -14.06 2.47 -25.27
CA MET A 307 -14.83 2.81 -24.06
C MET A 307 -14.92 4.33 -23.85
N LYS A 308 -13.85 5.09 -24.14
CA LYS A 308 -13.90 6.56 -24.14
C LYS A 308 -14.85 7.12 -25.21
N LYS A 309 -14.93 6.49 -26.39
CA LYS A 309 -15.91 6.85 -27.44
C LYS A 309 -17.36 6.48 -27.08
N LYS A 310 -17.57 5.45 -26.25
CA LYS A 310 -18.91 5.01 -25.78
C LYS A 310 -19.48 5.86 -24.63
N LYS A 311 -18.67 6.70 -23.96
CA LYS A 311 -19.20 7.70 -23.04
C LYS A 311 -19.92 8.77 -23.86
N ARG A 312 -21.24 8.63 -24.00
CA ARG A 312 -22.11 9.64 -24.61
C ARG A 312 -21.81 10.99 -23.95
N ALA A 313 -21.60 12.03 -24.76
CA ALA A 313 -21.46 13.39 -24.25
C ALA A 313 -22.68 13.71 -23.35
N PRO A 314 -22.48 14.39 -22.20
CA PRO A 314 -23.58 14.77 -21.34
C PRO A 314 -24.55 15.65 -22.14
N ASN A 315 -25.78 15.17 -22.32
CA ASN A 315 -26.81 15.90 -23.02
C ASN A 315 -27.33 17.01 -22.11
N PHE A 316 -26.72 18.20 -22.21
CA PHE A 316 -27.06 19.37 -21.42
C PHE A 316 -28.49 19.90 -21.67
N GLU A 317 -29.14 19.54 -22.78
CA GLU A 317 -30.53 19.97 -23.08
C GLU A 317 -31.57 19.28 -22.18
N ARG A 318 -31.23 18.14 -21.57
CA ARG A 318 -32.16 17.35 -20.75
C ARG A 318 -31.96 17.50 -19.25
N MET A 319 -30.97 18.28 -18.81
CA MET A 319 -30.76 18.62 -17.41
C MET A 319 -31.78 19.69 -17.01
N LYS A 320 -32.97 19.22 -16.62
CA LYS A 320 -34.08 20.06 -16.15
C LYS A 320 -33.57 20.99 -15.05
N LEU A 321 -33.48 22.28 -15.37
CA LEU A 321 -33.26 23.36 -14.43
C LEU A 321 -34.48 23.38 -13.48
N THR A 322 -34.36 22.87 -12.25
CA THR A 322 -35.49 22.77 -11.32
C THR A 322 -35.85 24.09 -10.62
N ASN A 323 -35.33 25.22 -11.09
CA ASN A 323 -35.57 26.55 -10.50
C ASN A 323 -35.90 27.63 -11.55
N VAL A 324 -36.65 27.29 -12.60
CA VAL A 324 -37.08 28.28 -13.62
C VAL A 324 -38.15 29.24 -13.07
N HIS A 325 -38.87 28.89 -12.00
CA HIS A 325 -39.95 29.68 -11.40
C HIS A 325 -39.51 30.66 -10.30
N MET A 326 -38.21 30.77 -9.99
CA MET A 326 -37.69 31.67 -8.92
C MET A 326 -37.04 32.94 -9.48
N LYS A 327 -37.31 33.31 -10.74
CA LYS A 327 -36.69 34.47 -11.40
C LYS A 327 -37.15 35.81 -10.82
N ASP A 328 -38.29 35.85 -10.15
CA ASP A 328 -38.83 37.08 -9.56
C ASP A 328 -38.31 37.37 -8.14
N LEU A 329 -37.64 36.41 -7.49
CA LEU A 329 -36.99 36.61 -6.18
C LEU A 329 -35.70 37.44 -6.25
N PHE A 330 -35.17 37.64 -7.46
CA PHE A 330 -33.95 38.42 -7.70
C PHE A 330 -34.21 39.73 -8.46
N LYS A 331 -35.48 40.18 -8.52
CA LYS A 331 -35.88 41.46 -9.14
C LYS A 331 -36.14 42.59 -8.13
N GLY A 332 -35.75 42.41 -6.87
CA GLY A 332 -35.71 43.48 -5.88
C GLY A 332 -34.29 44.02 -5.77
N ASP A 333 -34.14 45.34 -5.80
CA ASP A 333 -32.86 46.02 -5.57
C ASP A 333 -32.22 45.50 -4.28
N ALA A 334 -31.00 44.99 -4.40
CA ALA A 334 -30.19 44.68 -3.24
C ALA A 334 -29.97 46.00 -2.46
N PRO A 335 -30.24 46.06 -1.15
CA PRO A 335 -29.89 47.25 -0.38
C PRO A 335 -28.38 47.45 -0.44
N ASP A 336 -27.96 48.65 -0.85
CA ASP A 336 -26.56 49.06 -0.88
C ASP A 336 -25.90 48.69 0.45
N ALA A 337 -24.83 47.89 0.34
CA ALA A 337 -24.00 47.54 1.48
C ALA A 337 -23.49 48.84 2.11
N LEU A 338 -23.96 49.10 3.33
CA LEU A 338 -23.57 50.23 4.15
C LEU A 338 -22.04 50.28 4.29
N VAL A 339 -21.53 51.50 4.08
CA VAL A 339 -20.15 51.98 4.33
C VAL A 339 -19.68 51.68 5.75
#